data_AF-A0A838URW7-F1
#
_entry.id   AF-A0A838URW7-F1
#
_cell.length_a   1.000
_cell.length_b   1.000
_cell.length_c   1.000
_cell.angle_alpha   90.00
_cell.angle_beta   90.00
_cell.angle_gamma   90.00
#
_symmetry.space_group_name_H-M   'P 1'
#
loop_
_entity.id
_entity.type
_entity.pdbx_description
1 polymer ?
#
loop_
_entity_poly.entity_id
_entity_poly.type
_entity_poly.pdbx_seq_one_letter_code
_entity_poly.pdbx_strand_id
1 'polypeptide(L)'
;MCSTLSVTLMTNGFRADLPQHHVSCLVPLPHPTNYTPDLIRSAQAAVAQIFRPGMGYDRVGVLLADLADANVVQGNLFADDPDAKQQHLLAVIAAIEAKFGRGAIHFAATGGVAPPWAMRQDHLSPRYLTRWTDLPVARA
;
A
#
# COMPACT_ATOMS: atom_id res chain seq x y z
N MET A 1 15.30 0.02 1.27
CA MET A 1 14.69 1.36 1.47
C MET A 1 14.46 1.97 0.10
N CYS A 2 13.37 2.70 -0.14
CA CYS A 2 13.12 3.35 -1.44
C CYS A 2 13.46 4.83 -1.36
N SER A 3 14.08 5.39 -2.40
CA SER A 3 14.32 6.84 -2.51
C SER A 3 13.22 7.55 -3.31
N THR A 4 12.47 6.81 -4.14
CA THR A 4 11.49 7.40 -5.06
C THR A 4 10.17 6.64 -5.00
N LEU A 5 9.06 7.39 -5.02
CA LEU A 5 7.70 6.86 -5.02
C LEU A 5 6.95 7.44 -6.22
N SER A 6 6.32 6.59 -7.04
CA SER A 6 5.45 7.01 -8.13
C SER A 6 4.00 6.65 -7.82
N VAL A 7 3.08 7.60 -7.97
CA VAL A 7 1.64 7.38 -7.86
C VAL A 7 0.98 7.61 -9.20
N THR A 8 0.19 6.64 -9.64
CA THR A 8 -0.57 6.71 -10.89
C THR A 8 -2.06 6.62 -10.62
N LEU A 9 -2.84 7.54 -11.20
CA LEU A 9 -4.29 7.49 -11.22
C LEU A 9 -4.77 7.16 -12.63
N MET A 10 -5.68 6.19 -12.73
CA MET A 10 -6.27 5.76 -13.99
C MET A 10 -7.80 5.74 -13.88
N THR A 11 -8.47 6.17 -14.94
CA THR A 11 -9.90 5.94 -15.17
C THR A 11 -10.11 4.68 -15.99
N ASN A 12 -11.33 4.15 -15.95
CA ASN A 12 -11.71 2.99 -16.75
C ASN A 12 -11.63 3.27 -18.26
N GLY A 13 -10.63 2.69 -18.92
CA GLY A 13 -10.43 2.84 -20.37
C GLY A 13 -11.51 2.17 -21.24
N PHE A 14 -12.32 1.27 -20.67
CA PHE A 14 -13.42 0.59 -21.39
C PHE A 14 -14.72 1.40 -21.42
N ARG A 15 -14.81 2.50 -20.67
CA ARG A 15 -15.94 3.44 -20.70
C ARG A 15 -15.59 4.66 -21.54
N ALA A 16 -15.90 4.59 -22.83
CA ALA A 16 -15.70 5.70 -23.77
C ALA A 16 -16.75 6.82 -23.61
N ASP A 17 -17.83 6.55 -22.87
CA ASP A 17 -18.89 7.49 -22.53
C ASP A 17 -18.50 8.54 -21.48
N LEU A 18 -17.40 8.31 -20.75
CA LEU A 18 -16.94 9.19 -19.67
C LEU A 18 -15.57 9.81 -20.01
N PRO A 19 -15.25 10.98 -19.43
CA PRO A 19 -13.93 11.59 -19.56
C PRO A 19 -12.83 10.66 -19.03
N GLN A 20 -11.79 10.44 -19.85
CA GLN A 20 -10.64 9.61 -19.48
C GLN A 20 -9.52 10.45 -18.86
N HIS A 21 -8.90 9.91 -17.81
CA HIS A 21 -7.73 10.47 -17.16
C HIS A 21 -6.70 9.39 -16.88
N HIS A 22 -5.47 9.65 -17.29
CA HIS A 22 -4.33 8.85 -16.91
C HIS A 22 -3.17 9.79 -16.56
N VAL A 23 -2.73 9.77 -15.31
CA VAL A 23 -1.67 10.65 -14.83
C VAL A 23 -0.81 9.93 -13.80
N SER A 24 0.49 10.17 -13.87
CA SER A 24 1.46 9.68 -12.89
C SER A 24 2.24 10.85 -12.30
N CYS A 25 2.49 10.80 -10.99
CA CYS A 25 3.35 11.73 -10.26
C CYS A 25 4.53 10.97 -9.67
N LEU A 26 5.75 11.41 -9.98
CA LEU A 26 6.96 10.92 -9.36
C LEU A 26 7.31 11.83 -8.18
N VAL A 27 7.45 11.26 -7.00
CA VAL A 27 7.81 11.96 -5.75
C VAL A 27 9.17 11.44 -5.28
N PRO A 28 10.23 12.26 -5.36
CA PRO A 28 11.48 11.95 -4.69
C PRO A 28 11.28 12.10 -3.18
N LEU A 29 11.77 11.12 -2.41
CA LEU A 29 11.75 11.16 -0.96
C LEU A 29 12.99 11.92 -0.45
N PRO A 30 12.90 12.68 0.65
CA PRO A 30 14.02 13.46 1.18
C PRO A 30 15.25 12.61 1.53
N HIS A 31 15.01 11.37 1.94
CA HIS A 31 15.99 10.34 2.18
C HIS A 31 15.38 8.99 1.80
N PRO A 32 16.20 7.97 1.45
CA PRO A 32 15.70 6.61 1.34
C PRO A 32 14.96 6.23 2.63
N THR A 33 13.77 5.64 2.51
CA THR A 33 12.97 5.21 3.68
C THR A 33 12.23 3.90 3.40
N ASN A 34 12.01 3.12 4.45
CA ASN A 34 11.09 1.98 4.46
C ASN A 34 9.96 2.18 5.49
N TYR A 35 9.88 3.37 6.09
CA TYR A 35 8.90 3.70 7.11
C TYR A 35 7.53 3.97 6.46
N THR A 36 6.60 3.05 6.69
CA THR A 36 5.29 3.06 6.02
C THR A 36 4.50 4.35 6.21
N PRO A 37 4.48 5.02 7.39
CA PRO A 37 3.79 6.30 7.56
C PRO A 37 4.30 7.41 6.63
N ASP A 38 5.61 7.50 6.40
CA ASP A 38 6.18 8.50 5.48
C ASP A 38 5.78 8.21 4.04
N LEU A 39 5.77 6.93 3.65
CA LEU A 39 5.33 6.50 2.32
C LEU A 39 3.84 6.81 2.10
N ILE A 40 3.00 6.56 3.10
CA ILE A 40 1.56 6.89 3.05
C ILE A 40 1.38 8.39 2.88
N ARG A 41 2.09 9.21 3.67
CA ARG A 41 2.01 10.66 3.61
C ARG A 41 2.43 11.19 2.23
N SER A 42 3.54 10.71 1.71
CA SER A 42 4.05 11.10 0.38
C SER A 42 3.10 10.67 -0.73
N ALA A 43 2.52 9.47 -0.66
CA ALA A 43 1.54 9.00 -1.62
C ALA A 43 0.24 9.84 -1.57
N GLN A 44 -0.26 10.17 -0.38
CA GLN A 44 -1.44 11.03 -0.22
C GLN A 44 -1.20 12.44 -0.78
N ALA A 45 -0.02 13.01 -0.52
CA ALA A 45 0.37 14.30 -1.09
C ALA A 45 0.49 14.25 -2.62
N ALA A 46 0.97 13.15 -3.18
CA ALA A 46 1.02 12.94 -4.63
C ALA A 46 -0.40 12.88 -5.22
N VAL A 47 -1.29 12.07 -4.63
CA VAL A 47 -2.69 11.97 -5.07
C VAL A 47 -3.36 13.33 -5.06
N ALA A 48 -3.18 14.12 -3.99
CA ALA A 48 -3.77 15.46 -3.88
C ALA A 48 -3.35 16.41 -5.01
N GLN A 49 -2.16 16.21 -5.59
CA GLN A 49 -1.66 17.04 -6.71
C GLN A 49 -2.22 16.61 -8.07
N ILE A 50 -2.42 15.31 -8.29
CA ILE A 50 -2.82 14.78 -9.61
C ILE A 50 -4.31 14.44 -9.72
N PHE A 51 -5.03 14.44 -8.61
CA PHE A 51 -6.47 14.18 -8.57
C PHE A 51 -7.26 15.32 -9.21
N ARG A 52 -8.16 14.97 -10.14
CA ARG A 52 -9.11 15.92 -10.74
C ARG A 52 -10.55 15.55 -10.36
N PRO A 53 -11.30 16.48 -9.76
CA PRO A 53 -12.72 16.27 -9.49
C PRO A 53 -13.50 15.97 -10.77
N GLY A 54 -14.54 15.12 -10.66
CA GLY A 54 -15.41 14.77 -11.79
C GLY A 54 -14.93 13.62 -12.68
N MET A 55 -13.72 13.06 -12.43
CA MET A 55 -13.22 11.89 -13.15
C MET A 55 -13.58 10.59 -12.41
N GLY A 56 -14.00 9.57 -13.15
CA GLY A 56 -14.31 8.24 -12.63
C GLY A 56 -13.07 7.35 -12.49
N TYR A 57 -12.19 7.66 -11.53
CA TYR A 57 -11.01 6.84 -11.26
C TYR A 57 -11.42 5.45 -10.77
N ASP A 58 -10.87 4.40 -11.38
CA ASP A 58 -11.13 3.01 -11.03
C ASP A 58 -9.88 2.28 -10.50
N ARG A 59 -8.69 2.83 -10.79
CA ARG A 59 -7.42 2.24 -10.42
C ARG A 59 -6.42 3.28 -9.95
N VAL A 60 -5.71 2.92 -8.88
CA VAL A 60 -4.56 3.64 -8.36
C VAL A 60 -3.38 2.68 -8.30
N GLY A 61 -2.23 3.12 -8.81
CA GLY A 61 -0.96 2.40 -8.69
C GLY A 61 -0.01 3.17 -7.79
N VAL A 62 0.70 2.45 -6.91
CA VAL A 62 1.84 3.00 -6.17
C VAL A 62 3.05 2.13 -6.48
N LEU A 63 4.09 2.74 -7.03
CA LEU A 63 5.35 2.09 -7.37
C LEU A 63 6.47 2.67 -6.50
N LEU A 64 7.17 1.80 -5.78
CA LEU A 64 8.39 2.16 -5.09
C LEU A 64 9.56 1.91 -6.03
N ALA A 65 10.38 2.93 -6.27
CA ALA A 65 11.51 2.89 -7.18
C ALA A 65 12.81 3.24 -6.45
N ASP A 66 13.93 2.92 -7.12
CA ASP A 66 15.28 3.16 -6.61
C ASP A 66 15.48 2.59 -5.20
N LEU A 67 15.42 1.26 -5.16
CA LEU A 67 15.53 0.48 -3.93
C LEU A 67 17.00 0.31 -3.57
N ALA A 68 17.38 0.87 -2.42
CA ALA A 68 18.69 0.73 -1.82
C ALA A 68 18.66 -0.28 -0.65
N ASP A 69 19.81 -0.90 -0.37
CA ASP A 69 19.99 -1.67 0.85
C ASP A 69 19.92 -0.74 2.07
N ALA A 70 19.30 -1.20 3.16
CA ALA A 70 19.23 -0.45 4.41
C ALA A 70 20.62 -0.25 5.05
N ASN A 71 21.58 -1.11 4.72
CA ASN A 71 22.96 -1.02 5.22
C ASN A 71 23.84 -0.07 4.40
N VAL A 72 23.37 0.39 3.24
CA VAL A 72 24.14 1.23 2.30
C VAL A 72 23.36 2.51 2.01
N VAL A 73 22.90 3.18 3.06
CA VAL A 73 22.17 4.44 2.93
C VAL A 73 23.16 5.58 3.05
N GLN A 74 23.27 6.37 1.98
CA GLN A 74 23.98 7.63 2.03
C GLN A 74 23.16 8.63 2.82
N GLY A 75 23.74 9.17 3.91
CA GLY A 75 23.14 10.26 4.67
C GLY A 75 22.96 11.50 3.81
N ASN A 76 21.89 12.25 4.06
CA ASN A 76 21.63 13.51 3.38
C ASN A 76 22.03 14.66 4.32
N LEU A 77 22.88 15.58 3.85
CA LEU A 77 23.36 16.71 4.64
C LEU A 77 22.23 17.64 5.13
N PHE A 78 21.08 17.62 4.46
CA PHE A 78 19.95 18.51 4.71
C PHE A 78 18.70 17.80 5.21
N ALA A 79 18.73 16.48 5.38
CA ALA A 79 17.61 15.72 5.93
C ALA A 79 18.05 15.01 7.20
N ASP A 80 17.14 14.94 8.17
CA ASP A 80 17.39 14.18 9.39
C ASP A 80 17.55 12.70 9.06
N ASP A 81 18.51 12.06 9.71
CA ASP A 81 18.69 10.61 9.59
C ASP A 81 17.45 9.87 10.13
N PRO A 82 17.17 8.65 9.64
CA PRO A 82 16.06 7.84 10.14
C PRO A 82 16.13 7.67 11.66
N ASP A 83 15.07 8.09 12.38
CA ASP A 83 15.03 8.04 13.84
C ASP A 83 15.07 6.58 14.32
N ALA A 84 15.95 6.25 15.27
CA ALA A 84 16.02 4.94 15.92
C ALA A 84 14.66 4.47 16.45
N LYS A 85 13.79 5.40 16.85
CA LYS A 85 12.41 5.09 17.26
C LYS A 85 11.57 4.52 16.12
N GLN A 86 11.72 5.03 14.89
CA GLN A 86 10.99 4.52 13.72
C GLN A 86 11.38 3.07 13.42
N GLN A 87 12.68 2.76 13.49
CA GLN A 87 13.18 1.40 13.30
C GLN A 87 12.64 0.45 14.37
N HIS A 88 12.66 0.89 15.64
CA HIS A 88 12.11 0.10 16.73
C HIS A 88 10.61 -0.15 16.57
N LEU A 89 9.84 0.88 16.18
CA LEU A 89 8.41 0.74 15.92
C LEU A 89 8.11 -0.27 14.81
N LEU A 90 8.84 -0.22 13.68
CA LEU A 90 8.69 -1.19 12.60
C LEU A 90 8.99 -2.62 13.08
N ALA A 91 10.00 -2.81 13.91
CA ALA A 91 10.32 -4.12 14.49
C ALA A 91 9.21 -4.63 15.40
N VAL A 92 8.61 -3.76 16.23
CA VAL A 92 7.47 -4.11 17.08
C VAL A 92 6.24 -4.48 16.24
N ILE A 93 5.95 -3.71 15.19
CA ILE A 93 4.85 -4.01 14.25
C ILE A 93 5.04 -5.41 13.65
N ALA A 94 6.24 -5.70 13.13
CA ALA A 94 6.56 -7.01 12.56
C ALA A 94 6.42 -8.15 13.58
N ALA A 95 6.85 -7.94 14.84
CA ALA A 95 6.71 -8.92 15.91
C ALA A 95 5.23 -9.23 16.24
N ILE A 96 4.37 -8.21 16.21
CA ILE A 96 2.93 -8.36 16.40
C ILE A 96 2.33 -9.17 15.24
N GLU A 97 2.64 -8.82 13.99
CA GLU A 97 2.15 -9.55 12.82
C GLU A 97 2.62 -11.01 12.79
N ALA A 98 3.86 -11.27 13.21
CA ALA A 98 4.38 -12.64 13.33
C ALA A 98 3.61 -13.48 14.35
N LYS A 99 3.15 -12.86 15.46
CA LYS A 99 2.43 -13.54 16.54
C LYS A 99 0.95 -13.72 16.27
N PHE A 100 0.29 -12.71 15.71
CA PHE A 100 -1.18 -12.66 15.56
C PHE A 100 -1.66 -12.85 14.13
N GLY A 101 -0.74 -12.96 13.17
CA GLY A 101 -1.03 -13.08 11.75
C GLY A 101 -0.91 -11.77 10.99
N ARG A 102 -0.75 -11.90 9.67
CA ARG A 102 -0.60 -10.76 8.76
C ARG A 102 -1.85 -9.88 8.79
N GLY A 103 -1.67 -8.57 8.95
CA GLY A 103 -2.79 -7.63 9.03
C GLY A 103 -3.52 -7.63 10.37
N ALA A 104 -2.98 -8.27 11.42
CA ALA A 104 -3.52 -8.16 12.78
C ALA A 104 -3.54 -6.72 13.31
N ILE A 105 -2.59 -5.90 12.83
CA ILE A 105 -2.59 -4.44 12.98
C ILE A 105 -2.43 -3.81 11.61
N HIS A 106 -3.01 -2.63 11.44
CA HIS A 106 -2.92 -1.88 10.19
C HIS A 106 -2.98 -0.38 10.48
N PHE A 107 -2.42 0.42 9.58
CA PHE A 107 -2.51 1.87 9.69
C PHE A 107 -3.95 2.33 9.49
N ALA A 108 -4.41 3.31 10.27
CA ALA A 108 -5.76 3.85 10.16
C ALA A 108 -6.08 4.36 8.74
N ALA A 109 -5.07 4.84 8.02
CA ALA A 109 -5.17 5.30 6.63
C ALA A 109 -5.64 4.21 5.64
N THR A 110 -5.61 2.93 6.02
CA THR A 110 -6.05 1.80 5.16
C THR A 110 -7.57 1.59 5.15
N GLY A 111 -8.34 2.30 5.98
CA GLY A 111 -9.81 2.23 5.99
C GLY A 111 -10.40 1.21 6.99
N GLY A 112 -9.60 0.69 7.92
CA GLY A 112 -10.08 -0.18 8.99
C GLY A 112 -10.14 -1.67 8.64
N VAL A 113 -10.85 -2.45 9.46
CA VAL A 113 -10.94 -3.92 9.36
C VAL A 113 -11.80 -4.38 8.18
N ALA A 114 -12.73 -3.55 7.71
CA ALA A 114 -13.65 -3.88 6.61
C ALA A 114 -14.08 -2.61 5.85
N PRO A 115 -13.21 -2.01 5.03
CA PRO A 115 -13.60 -0.86 4.23
C PRO A 115 -14.68 -1.25 3.22
N PRO A 116 -15.60 -0.34 2.86
CA PRO A 116 -16.68 -0.62 1.91
C PRO A 116 -16.16 -0.95 0.49
N TRP A 117 -14.92 -0.58 0.19
CA TRP A 117 -14.21 -0.92 -1.06
C TRP A 117 -13.34 -2.18 -0.95
N ALA A 118 -13.42 -2.93 0.16
CA ALA A 118 -12.75 -4.23 0.25
C ALA A 118 -13.27 -5.18 -0.85
N MET A 119 -12.39 -6.07 -1.30
CA MET A 119 -12.74 -7.10 -2.27
C MET A 119 -13.93 -7.91 -1.76
N ARG A 120 -15.05 -7.87 -2.49
CA ARG A 120 -16.23 -8.69 -2.17
C ARG A 120 -15.95 -10.14 -2.57
N GLN A 121 -15.96 -11.02 -1.57
CA GLN A 121 -15.68 -12.46 -1.72
C GLN A 121 -16.96 -13.30 -1.62
N ASP A 122 -18.13 -12.72 -1.88
CA ASP A 122 -19.45 -13.37 -1.72
C ASP A 122 -19.61 -14.64 -2.57
N HIS A 123 -18.83 -14.76 -3.66
CA HIS A 123 -18.80 -15.91 -4.57
C HIS A 123 -17.47 -16.67 -4.54
N LEU A 124 -16.69 -16.56 -3.44
CA LEU A 124 -15.45 -17.29 -3.31
C LEU A 124 -15.72 -18.79 -3.21
N SER A 125 -15.08 -19.59 -4.08
CA SER A 125 -15.16 -21.04 -4.00
C SER A 125 -14.51 -21.56 -2.71
N PRO A 126 -14.98 -22.70 -2.16
CA PRO A 126 -14.38 -23.27 -0.95
C PRO A 126 -12.90 -23.58 -1.16
N ARG A 127 -12.09 -23.31 -0.12
CA ARG A 127 -10.63 -23.44 -0.19
C ARG A 127 -10.18 -24.87 0.08
N TYR A 128 -10.60 -25.80 -0.76
CA TYR A 128 -10.38 -27.24 -0.56
C TYR A 128 -8.92 -27.63 -0.27
N LEU A 129 -7.95 -26.91 -0.86
CA LEU A 129 -6.52 -27.23 -0.70
C LEU A 129 -5.83 -26.49 0.45
N THR A 130 -6.42 -25.39 0.94
CA THR A 130 -5.74 -24.50 1.90
C THR A 130 -6.49 -24.32 3.20
N ARG A 131 -7.70 -24.89 3.34
CA ARG A 131 -8.49 -24.80 4.56
C ARG A 131 -9.28 -26.07 4.84
N TRP A 132 -8.93 -26.74 5.95
CA TRP A 132 -9.56 -28.00 6.36
C TRP A 132 -11.07 -27.90 6.57
N THR A 133 -11.58 -26.75 7.05
CA THR A 133 -13.02 -26.53 7.27
C THR A 133 -13.82 -26.46 5.98
N ASP A 134 -13.16 -26.22 4.86
CA ASP A 134 -13.81 -26.03 3.56
C ASP A 134 -13.88 -27.35 2.76
N LEU A 135 -13.36 -28.45 3.32
CA LEU A 135 -13.44 -29.78 2.71
C LEU A 135 -14.86 -30.36 2.81
N PRO A 136 -15.35 -31.05 1.76
CA PRO A 136 -16.65 -31.71 1.81
C PRO A 136 -16.64 -32.85 2.83
N VAL A 137 -17.69 -32.93 3.66
CA VAL A 137 -17.87 -34.01 4.64
C VAL A 137 -18.50 -35.21 3.96
N ALA A 138 -17.76 -36.32 3.88
CA ALA A 138 -18.31 -37.60 3.42
C ALA A 138 -19.27 -38.15 4.48
N ARG A 139 -20.48 -38.53 4.06
CA ARG A 139 -21.45 -39.26 4.88
C ARG A 139 -21.68 -40.64 4.28
N ALA A 140 -21.71 -41.65 5.15
CA ALA A 140 -22.00 -43.05 4.80
C ALA A 140 -23.50 -43.32 4.77
#